data_AF-A0A9E5UT66-F1
#
_entry.id   AF-A0A9E5UT66-F1
#
_cell.length_a   1.000
_cell.length_b   1.000
_cell.length_c   1.000
_cell.angle_alpha   90.00
_cell.angle_beta   90.00
_cell.angle_gamma   90.00
#
_symmetry.space_group_name_H-M   'P 1'
#
loop_
_entity.id
_entity.type
_entity.pdbx_description
1 polymer ?
#
loop_
_entity_poly.entity_id
_entity_poly.type
_entity_poly.pdbx_seq_one_letter_code
_entity_poly.pdbx_strand_id
1 'polypeptide(L)'
;MERSLRIRAALEAVRQACDFVVQAAEAASLDARAVYHCEMAVDEICTNIVEHGFQNRADGTIALTTREANSCLEIIIQDDSAPF
;
A
#
# COMPACT_ATOMS: atom_id res chain seq x y z
N MET A 1 -14.43 -7.20 -3.97
CA MET A 1 -14.50 -7.40 -2.49
C MET A 1 -13.62 -6.37 -1.79
N GLU A 2 -13.76 -6.18 -0.47
CA GLU A 2 -12.85 -5.32 0.32
C GLU A 2 -11.83 -6.18 1.09
N ARG A 3 -10.55 -5.78 1.06
CA ARG A 3 -9.44 -6.41 1.81
C ARG A 3 -8.66 -5.33 2.54
N SER A 4 -8.11 -5.65 3.71
CA SER A 4 -7.25 -4.73 4.44
C SER A 4 -6.00 -5.40 5.01
N LEU A 5 -4.93 -4.61 5.14
CA LEU A 5 -3.67 -4.97 5.76
C LEU A 5 -3.18 -3.79 6.62
N ARG A 6 -2.54 -4.09 7.75
CA ARG A 6 -1.75 -3.11 8.50
C ARG A 6 -0.31 -3.58 8.58
N ILE A 7 0.61 -2.67 8.31
CA ILE A 7 2.06 -2.88 8.44
C ILE A 7 2.65 -1.89 9.42
N ARG A 8 3.83 -2.22 9.96
CA ARG A 8 4.63 -1.24 10.71
C ARG A 8 5.15 -0.17 9.74
N ALA A 9 5.30 1.06 10.21
CA ALA A 9 5.96 2.14 9.46
C ALA A 9 7.49 1.92 9.44
N ALA A 10 7.94 0.88 8.73
CA ALA A 10 9.34 0.50 8.62
C ALA A 10 9.63 -0.04 7.22
N LEU A 11 10.80 0.29 6.66
CA LEU A 11 11.17 -0.06 5.28
C LEU A 11 11.12 -1.58 5.04
N GLU A 12 11.53 -2.39 6.02
CA GLU A 12 11.47 -3.85 5.90
C GLU A 12 10.04 -4.42 5.84
N ALA A 13 9.04 -3.63 6.25
CA ALA A 13 7.64 -4.01 6.21
C ALA A 13 6.93 -3.58 4.92
N VAL A 14 7.51 -2.68 4.11
CA VAL A 14 6.91 -2.19 2.85
C VAL A 14 6.64 -3.33 1.88
N ARG A 15 7.50 -4.36 1.83
CA ARG A 15 7.28 -5.53 0.98
C ARG A 15 5.95 -6.23 1.24
N GLN A 16 5.46 -6.22 2.49
CA GLN A 16 4.16 -6.82 2.83
C GLN A 16 3.00 -6.06 2.18
N ALA A 17 3.10 -4.74 2.07
CA ALA A 17 2.13 -3.91 1.36
C ALA A 17 2.15 -4.17 -0.15
N CYS A 18 3.35 -4.32 -0.73
CA CYS A 18 3.53 -4.66 -2.15
C CYS A 18 2.92 -6.04 -2.47
N ASP A 19 3.25 -7.07 -1.69
CA ASP A 19 2.69 -8.41 -1.90
C ASP A 19 1.15 -8.42 -1.74
N PHE A 20 0.63 -7.63 -0.81
CA PHE A 20 -0.81 -7.47 -0.60
C PHE A 20 -1.52 -6.81 -1.79
N VAL A 21 -0.95 -5.74 -2.36
CA VAL A 21 -1.56 -5.06 -3.50
C VAL A 21 -1.48 -5.89 -4.78
N VAL A 22 -0.38 -6.63 -4.98
CA VAL A 22 -0.23 -7.56 -6.12
C VAL A 22 -1.33 -8.60 -6.08
N GLN A 23 -1.54 -9.26 -4.93
CA GLN A 23 -2.61 -10.24 -4.77
C GLN A 23 -4.00 -9.65 -4.97
N ALA A 24 -4.22 -8.38 -4.61
CA ALA A 24 -5.50 -7.70 -4.84
C ALA A 24 -5.70 -7.37 -6.32
N ALA A 25 -4.65 -6.95 -7.01
CA ALA A 25 -4.67 -6.62 -8.44
C ALA A 25 -4.87 -7.85 -9.32
N GLU A 26 -4.20 -8.96 -9.00
CA GLU A 26 -4.41 -10.25 -9.66
C GLU A 26 -5.84 -10.77 -9.45
N ALA A 27 -6.37 -10.66 -8.21
CA ALA A 27 -7.75 -11.04 -7.92
C ALA A 27 -8.78 -10.18 -8.68
N ALA A 28 -8.46 -8.91 -8.93
CA ALA A 28 -9.25 -8.00 -9.76
C ALA A 28 -9.07 -8.23 -11.28
N SER A 29 -8.32 -9.26 -11.69
CA SER A 29 -8.05 -9.61 -13.10
C SER A 29 -7.39 -8.48 -13.90
N LEU A 30 -6.58 -7.65 -13.24
CA LEU A 30 -5.75 -6.66 -13.91
C LEU A 30 -4.66 -7.33 -14.75
N ASP A 31 -4.26 -6.67 -15.84
CA ASP A 31 -3.14 -7.15 -16.64
C ASP A 31 -1.79 -6.98 -15.90
N ALA A 32 -0.76 -7.70 -16.35
CA ALA A 32 0.54 -7.69 -15.70
C ALA A 32 1.17 -6.29 -15.59
N ARG A 33 0.87 -5.39 -16.54
CA ARG A 33 1.39 -4.03 -16.52
C ARG A 33 0.69 -3.20 -15.43
N ALA A 34 -0.62 -3.33 -15.30
CA ALA A 34 -1.39 -2.69 -14.26
C ALA A 34 -1.01 -3.22 -12.87
N VAL A 35 -0.83 -4.55 -12.71
CA VAL A 35 -0.32 -5.15 -11.46
C VAL A 35 1.03 -4.55 -11.07
N TYR A 36 1.98 -4.47 -12.02
CA TYR A 36 3.28 -3.86 -11.78
C TYR A 36 3.20 -2.38 -11.39
N HIS A 37 2.32 -1.60 -12.04
CA HIS A 37 2.11 -0.21 -11.68
C HIS A 37 1.50 -0.04 -10.28
N CYS A 38 0.58 -0.93 -9.87
CA CYS A 38 0.05 -0.94 -8.51
C CYS A 38 1.16 -1.24 -7.48
N GLU A 39 2.02 -2.24 -7.74
CA GLU A 39 3.15 -2.57 -6.88
C GLU A 39 4.09 -1.37 -6.71
N MET A 40 4.52 -0.76 -7.82
CA MET A 40 5.40 0.41 -7.79
C MET A 40 4.79 1.60 -7.05
N ALA A 41 3.51 1.89 -7.27
CA ALA A 41 2.85 3.01 -6.61
C ALA A 41 2.76 2.80 -5.09
N VAL A 42 2.45 1.57 -4.66
CA VAL A 42 2.40 1.23 -3.23
C VAL A 42 3.78 1.29 -2.60
N ASP A 43 4.81 0.78 -3.28
CA ASP A 43 6.20 0.83 -2.81
C ASP A 43 6.67 2.28 -2.58
N GLU A 44 6.46 3.15 -3.57
CA GLU A 44 6.84 4.56 -3.52
C GLU A 44 6.08 5.32 -2.42
N ILE A 45 4.74 5.15 -2.35
CA ILE A 45 3.92 5.85 -1.35
C ILE A 45 4.29 5.39 0.06
N CYS A 46 4.42 4.07 0.29
CA CYS A 46 4.77 3.55 1.62
C CYS A 46 6.19 3.96 2.03
N THR A 47 7.16 3.93 1.11
CA THR A 47 8.53 4.39 1.36
C THR A 47 8.54 5.87 1.73
N ASN A 48 7.83 6.72 0.99
CA ASN A 48 7.70 8.14 1.31
C ASN A 48 7.05 8.38 2.68
N ILE A 49 6.01 7.63 3.05
CA ILE A 49 5.39 7.72 4.38
C ILE A 49 6.40 7.35 5.48
N VAL A 50 7.16 6.26 5.31
CA VAL A 50 8.15 5.82 6.31
C VAL A 50 9.29 6.86 6.44
N GLU A 51 9.86 7.28 5.32
CA GLU A 51 11.04 8.15 5.29
C GLU A 51 10.69 9.59 5.67
N HIS A 52 9.59 10.12 5.18
CA HIS A 52 9.22 11.53 5.36
C HIS A 52 8.16 11.74 6.44
N GLY A 53 7.11 10.92 6.46
CA GLY A 53 6.05 11.02 7.46
C GLY A 53 6.54 10.63 8.86
N PHE A 54 7.09 9.43 8.99
CA PHE A 54 7.57 8.93 10.29
C PHE A 54 9.02 9.30 10.60
N GLN A 55 9.76 9.86 9.64
CA GLN A 55 11.19 10.14 9.77
C GLN A 55 11.99 8.90 10.18
N ASN A 56 11.62 7.73 9.63
CA ASN A 56 12.16 6.41 9.96
C ASN A 56 11.92 5.95 11.41
N ARG A 57 10.95 6.54 12.13
CA ARG A 57 10.51 6.01 13.42
C ARG A 57 9.51 4.87 13.21
N ALA A 58 9.83 3.70 13.76
CA ALA A 58 9.04 2.48 13.58
C ALA A 58 7.90 2.31 14.60
N ASP A 59 7.47 3.39 15.26
CA ASP A 59 6.38 3.42 16.25
C ASP A 59 4.99 3.66 15.63
N GLY A 60 4.93 3.98 14.34
CA GLY A 60 3.70 4.18 13.58
C GLY A 60 3.22 2.95 12.79
N THR A 61 2.04 3.09 12.20
CA THR A 61 1.46 2.05 11.34
C THR A 61 0.93 2.62 10.04
N ILE A 62 1.00 1.83 8.97
CA ILE A 62 0.41 2.15 7.67
C ILE A 62 -0.70 1.13 7.42
N ALA A 63 -1.90 1.62 7.15
CA ALA A 63 -3.07 0.83 6.80
C ALA A 63 -3.30 0.88 5.29
N LEU A 64 -3.47 -0.29 4.68
CA LEU A 64 -3.84 -0.45 3.29
C LEU A 64 -5.21 -1.10 3.21
N THR A 65 -6.08 -0.54 2.37
CA THR A 65 -7.37 -1.14 2.02
C THR A 65 -7.46 -1.20 0.51
N THR A 66 -7.83 -2.36 -0.03
CA THR A 66 -8.17 -2.50 -1.44
C THR A 66 -9.63 -2.84 -1.59
N ARG A 67 -10.28 -2.24 -2.60
CA ARG A 67 -11.64 -2.59 -2.98
C ARG A 67 -11.81 -2.52 -4.48
N GLU A 68 -12.56 -3.46 -5.02
CA GLU A 68 -12.98 -3.43 -6.41
C GLU A 68 -14.23 -2.56 -6.54
N ALA A 69 -14.18 -1.57 -7.41
CA ALA A 69 -15.31 -0.68 -7.72
C ALA A 69 -15.32 -0.34 -9.21
N ASN A 70 -16.47 -0.46 -9.86
CA ASN A 70 -16.68 -0.03 -11.26
C ASN A 70 -15.62 -0.55 -12.26
N SER A 71 -15.22 -1.82 -12.15
CA SER A 71 -14.16 -2.43 -12.97
C SER A 71 -12.76 -1.81 -12.77
N CYS A 72 -12.53 -1.18 -11.62
CA CYS A 72 -11.24 -0.68 -11.18
C CYS A 72 -10.86 -1.27 -9.82
N LEU A 73 -9.56 -1.36 -9.56
CA LEU A 73 -9.03 -1.59 -8.22
C LEU A 73 -8.75 -0.24 -7.57
N GLU A 74 -9.44 0.05 -6.47
CA GLU A 74 -9.12 1.18 -5.61
C GLU A 74 -8.17 0.71 -4.50
N ILE A 75 -7.09 1.46 -4.31
CA ILE A 75 -6.08 1.24 -3.26
C ILE A 75 -6.08 2.48 -2.38
N ILE A 76 -6.36 2.30 -1.09
CA ILE A 76 -6.45 3.36 -0.09
C ILE A 76 -5.32 3.11 0.91
N ILE A 77 -4.46 4.12 1.09
CA ILE A 77 -3.35 4.09 2.05
C ILE A 77 -3.62 5.17 3.09
N GLN A 78 -3.53 4.80 4.37
CA GLN A 78 -3.71 5.71 5.50
C GLN A 78 -2.57 5.53 6.49
N ASP A 79 -2.03 6.62 6.99
CA ASP A 79 -0.99 6.66 8.02
C ASP A 79 -1.36 7.67 9.11
N ASP A 80 -0.71 7.55 10.26
CA ASP A 80 -0.85 8.44 11.41
C ASP A 80 0.39 9.30 11.64
N SER A 81 1.16 9.58 10.57
CA SER A 81 2.32 10.45 10.64
C SER A 81 1.94 11.92 10.89
N ALA A 82 2.94 12.75 11.22
CA ALA A 82 2.68 14.17 11.46
C ALA A 82 2.20 14.85 10.16
N PRO A 83 1.20 15.75 10.23
CA PRO A 83 0.74 16.50 9.06
C PRO A 83 1.89 17.35 8.47
N PHE A 84 1.87 17.47 7.15
CA PHE A 84 2.82 18.28 6.36
C PHE A 84 2.59 19.79 6.54
#